data_AF-A0A3A8PQC2-F1
#
_entry.id   AF-A0A3A8PQC2-F1
#
_cell.length_a   1.000
_cell.length_b   1.000
_cell.length_c   1.000
_cell.angle_alpha   90.00
_cell.angle_beta   90.00
_cell.angle_gamma   90.00
#
_symmetry.space_group_name_H-M   'P 1'
#
loop_
_entity.id
_entity.type
_entity.pdbx_description
1 polymer ?
#
loop_
_entity_poly.entity_id
_entity_poly.type
_entity_poly.pdbx_seq_one_letter_code
_entity_poly.pdbx_strand_id
1 'polypeptide(L)'
;MEVLYSLPGCRVDRVTHGSSADIALAVRLEGTGARCPSCQTPSTSVHGSYVRRPTDLPSAGRAVQPELRVRRFCCRNPECSRRTFAERPVRLLSARARRTRRLATAQCAVAITAGVEA
;
A
#
# COMPACT_ATOMS: atom_id res chain seq x y z
N MET A 1 -0.83 10.41 23.30
CA MET A 1 0.31 9.60 22.83
C MET A 1 -0.04 9.07 21.45
N GLU A 2 0.23 9.87 20.41
CA GLU A 2 -0.02 9.52 19.01
C GLU A 2 1.01 8.47 18.59
N VAL A 3 0.55 7.24 18.34
CA VAL A 3 1.38 6.24 17.68
C VAL A 3 1.59 6.73 16.25
N LEU A 4 2.77 7.26 15.96
CA LEU A 4 3.19 7.61 14.60
C LEU A 4 3.35 6.30 13.81
N TYR A 5 2.24 5.80 13.26
CA TYR A 5 2.25 4.63 12.39
C TYR A 5 2.80 5.04 11.02
N SER A 6 4.11 4.96 10.87
CA SER A 6 4.78 5.29 9.61
C SER A 6 4.56 4.20 8.56
N LEU A 7 4.09 4.62 7.38
CA LEU A 7 3.93 3.79 6.19
C LEU A 7 4.82 4.36 5.08
N PRO A 8 5.86 3.65 4.64
CA PRO A 8 6.84 4.22 3.73
C PRO A 8 6.23 4.56 2.36
N GLY A 9 6.42 5.80 1.91
CA GLY A 9 5.86 6.30 0.65
C GLY A 9 4.35 6.56 0.68
N CYS A 10 3.77 6.62 1.88
CA CYS A 10 2.33 6.78 2.07
C CYS A 10 2.04 7.80 3.17
N ARG A 11 0.99 8.60 2.98
CA ARG A 11 0.46 9.52 3.99
C ARG A 11 -0.78 8.92 4.63
N VAL A 12 -0.77 8.80 5.96
CA VAL A 12 -1.97 8.48 6.75
C VAL A 12 -2.83 9.75 6.80
N ASP A 13 -4.07 9.63 6.34
CA ASP A 13 -5.04 10.73 6.32
C ASP A 13 -5.95 10.68 7.56
N ARG A 14 -6.31 9.48 7.99
CA ARG A 14 -7.20 9.25 9.13
C ARG A 14 -6.88 7.93 9.80
N VAL A 15 -7.04 7.91 11.12
CA VAL A 15 -7.04 6.70 11.94
C VAL A 15 -8.44 6.51 12.49
N THR A 16 -9.01 5.34 12.25
CA THR A 16 -10.31 4.93 12.80
C THR A 16 -10.15 3.69 13.63
N HIS A 17 -10.75 3.70 14.81
CA HIS A 17 -10.74 2.59 15.75
C HIS A 17 -12.07 1.85 15.65
N GLY A 18 -12.03 0.55 15.37
CA GLY A 18 -13.20 -0.32 15.41
C GLY A 18 -13.56 -0.71 16.84
N SER A 19 -14.77 -1.25 17.01
CA SER A 19 -15.26 -1.80 18.28
C SER A 19 -14.46 -3.01 18.77
N SER A 20 -13.79 -3.72 17.86
CA SER A 20 -13.15 -5.03 18.09
C SER A 20 -11.63 -4.95 17.96
N ALA A 21 -11.00 -4.02 18.68
CA ALA A 21 -9.53 -3.87 18.74
C ALA A 21 -8.82 -3.75 17.37
N ASP A 22 -9.55 -3.46 16.30
CA ASP A 22 -9.04 -3.23 14.97
C ASP A 22 -8.78 -1.73 14.74
N ILE A 23 -7.69 -1.43 14.03
CA ILE A 23 -7.32 -0.08 13.63
C ILE A 23 -7.37 -0.03 12.11
N ALA A 24 -8.28 0.76 11.57
CA ALA A 24 -8.33 1.08 10.15
C ALA A 24 -7.55 2.38 9.91
N LEU A 25 -6.65 2.36 8.92
CA LEU A 25 -5.84 3.52 8.55
C LEU A 25 -6.22 3.95 7.14
N ALA A 26 -6.84 5.10 6.97
CA ALA A 26 -7.02 5.67 5.65
C ALA A 26 -5.67 6.17 5.14
N VAL A 27 -5.16 5.57 4.06
CA VAL A 27 -3.82 5.85 3.54
C VAL A 27 -3.87 6.20 2.06
N ARG A 28 -3.02 7.12 1.63
CA ARG A 28 -2.79 7.42 0.22
C ARG A 28 -1.30 7.41 -0.11
N LEU A 29 -0.97 7.14 -1.37
CA LEU A 29 0.39 7.26 -1.85
C LEU A 29 0.85 8.72 -1.88
N GLU A 30 2.11 8.92 -1.51
CA GLU A 30 2.76 10.21 -1.65
C GLU A 30 3.07 10.50 -3.12
N GLY A 31 2.94 11.77 -3.52
CA GLY A 31 3.17 12.23 -4.89
C GLY A 31 1.90 12.66 -5.63
N THR A 32 2.08 13.42 -6.71
CA THR A 32 1.00 14.04 -7.51
C THR A 32 0.73 13.32 -8.82
N GLY A 33 1.56 12.34 -9.20
CA GLY A 33 1.45 11.61 -10.45
C GLY A 33 2.22 10.31 -10.45
N ALA A 34 2.13 9.57 -11.55
CA ALA A 34 2.83 8.31 -11.74
C ALA A 34 3.30 8.16 -13.19
N ARG A 35 4.29 7.31 -13.43
CA ARG A 35 4.78 6.98 -14.78
C ARG A 35 4.04 5.77 -15.33
N CYS A 36 3.68 5.85 -16.61
CA CYS A 36 3.07 4.73 -17.31
C CYS A 36 4.04 3.54 -17.27
N PRO A 37 3.62 2.35 -16.84
CA PRO A 37 4.52 1.21 -16.74
C PRO A 37 4.96 0.65 -18.11
N SER A 38 4.27 1.03 -19.20
CA SER A 38 4.60 0.57 -20.56
C SER A 38 5.55 1.50 -21.28
N CYS A 39 5.31 2.82 -21.23
CA CYS A 39 6.08 3.81 -21.99
C CYS A 39 6.83 4.83 -21.12
N GLN A 40 6.75 4.72 -19.79
CA GLN A 40 7.39 5.61 -18.81
C GLN A 40 6.97 7.09 -18.86
N THR A 41 6.03 7.47 -19.74
CA THR A 41 5.46 8.81 -19.80
C THR A 41 4.82 9.17 -18.46
N PRO A 42 5.23 10.29 -17.82
CA PRO A 42 4.61 10.75 -16.59
C PRO A 42 3.17 11.20 -16.84
N SER A 43 2.28 10.95 -15.90
CA SER A 43 0.91 11.44 -15.93
C SER A 43 0.45 11.84 -14.54
N THR A 44 -0.20 13.00 -14.47
CA THR A 44 -0.96 13.50 -13.31
C THR A 44 -2.48 13.42 -13.55
N SER A 45 -2.89 12.99 -14.75
CA SER A 45 -4.30 12.92 -15.14
C SER A 45 -4.99 11.71 -14.50
N VAL A 46 -5.72 11.93 -13.41
CA VAL A 46 -6.46 10.88 -12.70
C VAL A 46 -7.70 10.46 -13.50
N HIS A 47 -7.81 9.16 -13.78
CA HIS A 47 -8.98 8.51 -14.37
C HIS A 47 -9.99 8.08 -13.30
N GLY A 48 -9.50 7.73 -12.12
CA GLY A 48 -10.31 7.24 -11.00
C GLY A 48 -9.43 6.74 -9.87
N SER A 49 -10.03 6.13 -8.86
CA SER A 49 -9.28 5.49 -7.77
C SER A 49 -10.03 4.29 -7.23
N TYR A 50 -9.31 3.35 -6.63
CA TYR A 50 -9.89 2.22 -5.91
C TYR A 50 -9.18 2.05 -4.55
N VAL A 51 -9.82 1.33 -3.62
CA VAL A 51 -9.26 1.06 -2.29
C VAL A 51 -8.74 -0.37 -2.22
N ARG A 52 -7.58 -0.55 -1.58
CA ARG A 52 -7.02 -1.85 -1.22
C ARG A 52 -6.92 -1.95 0.28
N ARG A 53 -7.18 -3.14 0.82
CA ARG A 53 -7.14 -3.42 2.26
C ARG A 53 -6.11 -4.49 2.61
N PRO A 54 -4.80 -4.24 2.45
CA PRO A 54 -3.78 -5.19 2.87
C PRO A 54 -3.81 -5.40 4.39
N THR A 55 -3.36 -6.55 4.86
CA THR A 55 -3.05 -6.78 6.28
C THR A 55 -1.65 -6.24 6.57
N ASP A 56 -1.48 -5.65 7.75
CA ASP A 56 -0.23 -5.05 8.19
C ASP A 56 0.20 -5.55 9.58
N LEU A 57 1.37 -5.10 10.07
CA LEU A 57 1.82 -5.43 11.42
C LEU A 57 0.81 -4.93 12.46
N PRO A 58 0.47 -5.77 13.46
CA PRO A 58 -0.31 -5.31 14.60
C PRO A 58 0.46 -4.22 15.36
N SER A 59 -0.28 -3.30 15.95
CA SER A 59 0.27 -2.18 16.73
C SER A 59 -0.38 -2.17 18.11
N ALA A 60 0.42 -2.19 19.18
CA ALA A 60 -0.09 -2.23 20.56
C ALA A 60 -1.15 -3.34 20.80
N GLY A 61 -0.90 -4.55 20.26
CA GLY A 61 -1.82 -5.69 20.38
C GLY A 61 -3.07 -5.61 19.51
N ARG A 62 -3.21 -4.58 18.67
CA ARG A 62 -4.37 -4.34 17.81
C ARG A 62 -4.07 -4.69 16.36
N ALA A 63 -5.00 -5.38 15.69
CA ALA A 63 -4.87 -5.67 14.27
C ALA A 63 -4.96 -4.36 13.47
N VAL A 64 -4.04 -4.15 12.53
CA VAL A 64 -4.02 -2.94 11.70
C VAL A 64 -4.36 -3.29 10.26
N GLN A 65 -5.35 -2.58 9.71
CA GLN A 65 -5.78 -2.71 8.33
C GLN A 65 -5.68 -1.36 7.61
N PRO A 66 -4.61 -1.15 6.83
CA PRO A 66 -4.52 -0.02 5.91
C PRO A 66 -5.62 -0.07 4.85
N GLU A 67 -6.41 1.01 4.73
CA GLU A 67 -7.27 1.30 3.60
C GLU A 67 -6.53 2.21 2.61
N LEU A 68 -5.73 1.58 1.75
CA LEU A 68 -4.90 2.27 0.77
C LEU A 68 -5.73 2.69 -0.44
N ARG A 69 -5.90 4.00 -0.64
CA ARG A 69 -6.46 4.57 -1.87
C ARG A 69 -5.39 4.61 -2.96
N VAL A 70 -5.62 3.87 -4.04
CA VAL A 70 -4.76 3.79 -5.23
C VAL A 70 -5.42 4.52 -6.39
N ARG A 71 -4.76 5.54 -6.91
CA ARG A 71 -5.19 6.30 -8.10
C ARG A 71 -4.90 5.52 -9.38
N ARG A 72 -5.79 5.65 -10.36
CA ARG A 72 -5.59 5.27 -11.76
C ARG A 72 -5.37 6.53 -12.57
N PHE A 73 -4.37 6.53 -13.42
CA PHE A 73 -4.00 7.62 -14.32
C PHE A 73 -4.29 7.24 -15.77
N CYS A 74 -4.57 8.26 -16.60
CA CYS A 74 -4.59 8.13 -18.06
C CYS A 74 -3.18 8.32 -18.62
N CYS A 75 -2.71 7.43 -19.48
CA CYS A 75 -1.49 7.70 -20.26
C CYS A 75 -1.80 8.76 -21.32
N ARG A 76 -0.92 9.76 -21.45
CA ARG A 76 -1.04 10.85 -22.43
C ARG A 76 -0.19 10.64 -23.67
N ASN A 77 0.54 9.52 -23.76
CA ASN A 77 1.27 9.15 -24.95
C ASN A 77 0.32 8.45 -25.95
N PRO A 78 0.03 9.05 -27.12
CA PRO A 78 -0.87 8.46 -28.12
C PRO A 78 -0.33 7.15 -28.71
N GLU A 79 0.99 6.99 -28.78
CA GLU A 79 1.65 5.78 -29.29
C GLU A 79 1.61 4.62 -28.29
N CYS A 80 1.16 4.87 -27.06
CA CYS A 80 1.10 3.84 -26.04
C CYS A 80 -0.23 3.09 -26.09
N SER A 81 -0.16 1.77 -26.32
CA SER A 81 -1.32 0.87 -26.22
C SER A 81 -2.03 0.93 -24.86
N ARG A 82 -1.32 1.35 -23.81
CA ARG A 82 -1.86 1.43 -22.46
C ARG A 82 -2.55 2.77 -22.18
N ARG A 83 -3.87 2.80 -22.27
CA ARG A 83 -4.69 3.99 -21.99
C ARG A 83 -4.76 4.38 -20.50
N THR A 84 -4.83 3.41 -19.60
CA THR A 84 -4.87 3.68 -18.14
C THR A 84 -3.93 2.76 -17.35
N PHE A 85 -3.44 3.27 -16.22
CA PHE A 85 -2.57 2.52 -15.32
C PHE A 85 -2.77 2.95 -13.87
N ALA A 86 -2.58 2.04 -12.93
CA ALA A 86 -2.60 2.37 -11.50
C ALA A 86 -1.23 2.90 -11.05
N GLU A 87 -1.21 3.85 -10.12
CA GLU A 87 0.01 4.09 -9.35
C GLU A 87 0.41 2.86 -8.55
N ARG A 88 1.71 2.73 -8.29
CA ARG A 88 2.29 1.54 -7.66
C ARG A 88 2.78 1.87 -6.26
N PRO A 89 2.23 1.25 -5.20
CA PRO A 89 2.70 1.43 -3.83
C PRO A 89 3.97 0.62 -3.53
N VAL A 90 5.02 0.77 -4.36
CA VAL A 90 6.19 -0.12 -4.38
C VAL A 90 6.88 -0.22 -3.01
N ARG A 91 6.88 0.86 -2.23
CA ARG A 91 7.51 0.89 -0.91
C ARG A 91 6.68 0.17 0.16
N LEU A 92 5.36 0.10 0.00
CA LEU A 92 4.45 -0.48 0.99
C LEU A 92 4.09 -1.95 0.68
N LEU A 93 3.70 -2.26 -0.56
CA LEU A 93 3.32 -3.60 -0.99
C LEU A 93 3.55 -3.84 -2.49
N SER A 94 3.71 -5.11 -2.88
CA SER A 94 3.75 -5.44 -4.31
C SER A 94 2.37 -5.23 -4.97
N ALA A 95 2.36 -5.13 -6.31
CA ALA A 95 1.16 -4.75 -7.06
C ALA A 95 -0.09 -5.59 -6.75
N ARG A 96 0.07 -6.87 -6.38
CA ARG A 96 -1.02 -7.79 -6.00
C ARG A 96 -0.94 -8.35 -4.58
N ALA A 97 0.05 -7.95 -3.77
CA ALA A 97 0.15 -8.47 -2.41
C ALA A 97 -1.08 -8.09 -1.56
N ARG A 98 -1.56 -9.05 -0.77
CA ARG A 98 -2.59 -8.81 0.26
C ARG A 98 -1.99 -8.47 1.63
N ARG A 99 -0.67 -8.46 1.74
CA ARG A 99 0.09 -8.15 2.96
C ARG A 99 1.10 -7.05 2.65
N THR A 100 1.39 -6.20 3.63
CA THR A 100 2.48 -5.23 3.50
C THR A 100 3.83 -5.95 3.46
N ARG A 101 4.84 -5.30 2.88
CA ARG A 101 6.21 -5.85 2.82
C ARG A 101 6.76 -6.13 4.21
N ARG A 102 6.57 -5.21 5.14
CA ARG A 102 7.02 -5.39 6.52
C ARG A 102 6.36 -6.57 7.23
N LEU A 103 5.07 -6.84 6.97
CA LEU A 103 4.40 -8.03 7.49
C LEU A 103 5.01 -9.30 6.91
N ALA A 104 5.22 -9.34 5.60
CA ALA A 104 5.89 -10.47 4.97
C ALA A 104 7.29 -10.71 5.54
N THR A 105 8.09 -9.65 5.74
CA THR A 105 9.43 -9.74 6.34
C THR A 105 9.39 -10.26 7.77
N ALA A 106 8.49 -9.74 8.62
CA ALA A 106 8.35 -10.21 10.00
C ALA A 106 7.95 -11.70 10.06
N GLN A 107 7.06 -12.15 9.17
CA GLN A 107 6.66 -13.55 9.08
C GLN A 107 7.81 -14.46 8.63
N CYS A 108 8.61 -14.02 7.65
CA CYS A 108 9.79 -14.77 7.21
C CYS A 108 10.85 -14.89 8.32
N ALA A 109 11.03 -13.87 9.15
CA ALA A 109 12.00 -13.91 10.25
C ALA A 109 11.64 -14.99 11.31
N VAL A 110 10.35 -15.12 11.66
CA VAL A 110 9.89 -16.14 12.63
C VAL A 110 9.99 -17.56 12.07
N ALA A 111 9.81 -17.74 10.76
CA ALA A 111 9.94 -19.05 10.13
C ALA A 111 11.37 -19.62 10.20
N ILE A 112 12.40 -18.77 10.27
CA ILE A 112 13.80 -19.19 10.34
C ILE A 112 14.14 -19.72 11.74
N THR A 113 13.47 -19.21 12.79
CA THR A 113 13.75 -19.62 14.18
C THR A 113 13.00 -20.87 14.63
N ALA A 114 11.97 -21.32 13.91
CA ALA A 114 11.18 -22.51 14.24
C ALA A 114 11.60 -23.76 13.42
N GLY A 115 12.67 -23.67 12.62
CA GLY A 115 13.12 -24.70 11.69
C GLY A 115 14.33 -25.52 12.13
N VAL A 116 14.79 -25.38 13.38
CA VAL A 116 15.84 -26.23 13.96
C VAL A 116 15.27 -27.03 15.10
N GLU A 117 14.51 -28.07 14.79
CA GLU A 117 14.37 -29.24 15.67
C GLU A 117 14.28 -30.44 14.71
N ALA A 118 15.44 -31.04 14.44
CA ALA A 118 15.59 -32.34 13.78
C ALA A 118 16.57 -33.17 14.61
#